data_AF-A0A2V9Y6H3-F1
#
_entry.id   AF-A0A2V9Y6H3-F1
#
_cell.length_a   1.000
_cell.length_b   1.000
_cell.length_c   1.000
_cell.angle_alpha   90.00
_cell.angle_beta   90.00
_cell.angle_gamma   90.00
#
_symmetry.space_group_name_H-M   'P 1'
#
loop_
_entity.id
_entity.type
_entity.pdbx_description
1 polymer ?
#
loop_
_entity_poly.entity_id
_entity_poly.type
_entity_poly.pdbx_seq_one_letter_code
_entity_poly.pdbx_strand_id
1 'polypeptide(L)'
;MKFNLKKCFGVLAGCLSLLSILAFAQSSDVAENLDACKAGRDTCDRSRLTPSEATDIALAAHSRNLVNCRNGYDPCDRSKLTEPETIALAVADHQRNVSDCTDGMQSCNPSKLTSSEAHAMAAAERQRNLTACKEGWGACDRAKLSRSETEDVNIARRQLNASDCENGAGLCDHAQLTPSQIRDTTAAELQRNAQNCANGWDQCDHSKLTQQQAKQTAYSEHQRNFSACKDGHENCDYAKLTATEAKTLSDAEHKRNYAACLKGYGYCDPSRLTVEEARTIHTGN
;
A
#
# COMPACT_ATOMS: atom_id res chain seq x y z
N MET A 1 -72.52 52.74 19.98
CA MET A 1 -71.19 52.45 19.39
C MET A 1 -70.69 51.11 19.99
N LYS A 2 -70.89 49.97 19.32
CA LYS A 2 -70.45 48.65 19.82
C LYS A 2 -68.99 48.42 19.40
N PHE A 3 -68.03 48.79 20.25
CA PHE A 3 -66.65 48.38 20.05
C PHE A 3 -66.52 46.88 20.37
N ASN A 4 -66.10 46.11 19.36
CA ASN A 4 -66.03 44.64 19.42
C ASN A 4 -64.93 44.19 20.41
N LEU A 5 -65.32 43.88 21.65
CA LEU A 5 -64.45 43.36 22.71
C LEU A 5 -63.69 42.08 22.31
N LYS A 6 -64.24 41.31 21.37
CA LYS A 6 -63.59 40.13 20.76
C LYS A 6 -62.31 40.46 19.99
N LYS A 7 -62.18 41.66 19.40
CA LYS A 7 -60.96 42.08 18.71
C LYS A 7 -59.82 42.38 19.70
N CYS A 8 -60.12 42.92 20.89
CA CYS A 8 -59.10 43.16 21.92
C CYS A 8 -58.52 41.87 22.50
N PHE A 9 -59.35 40.85 22.74
CA PHE A 9 -58.88 39.55 23.26
C PHE A 9 -57.98 38.79 22.26
N GLY A 10 -58.31 38.83 20.96
CA GLY A 10 -57.47 38.22 19.92
C GLY A 10 -56.11 38.91 19.77
N VAL A 11 -56.05 40.23 19.93
CA VAL A 11 -54.79 40.99 19.90
C VAL A 11 -53.94 40.71 21.14
N LEU A 12 -54.53 40.64 22.33
CA LEU A 12 -53.81 40.34 23.58
C LEU A 12 -53.24 38.91 23.60
N ALA A 13 -54.02 37.91 23.15
CA ALA A 13 -53.55 36.52 23.06
C ALA A 13 -52.44 36.36 22.01
N GLY A 14 -52.55 37.05 20.85
CA GLY A 14 -51.49 37.09 19.84
C GLY A 14 -50.19 37.73 20.36
N CYS A 15 -50.28 38.84 21.10
CA CYS A 15 -49.13 39.48 21.73
C CYS A 15 -48.42 38.57 22.74
N LEU A 16 -49.16 37.81 23.56
CA LEU A 16 -48.57 36.88 24.53
C LEU A 16 -47.85 35.71 23.84
N SER A 17 -48.39 35.16 22.77
CA SER A 17 -47.70 34.11 21.98
C SER A 17 -46.45 34.63 21.26
N LEU A 18 -46.47 35.86 20.75
CA LEU A 18 -45.30 36.50 20.14
C LEU A 18 -44.20 36.80 21.16
N LEU A 19 -44.58 37.21 22.39
CA LEU A 19 -43.66 37.42 23.51
C LEU A 19 -42.94 36.13 23.92
N SER A 20 -43.65 34.99 23.96
CA SER A 20 -43.02 33.70 24.24
C SER A 20 -42.04 33.29 23.15
N ILE A 21 -42.40 33.43 21.86
CA ILE A 21 -41.52 33.08 20.73
C ILE A 21 -40.26 33.96 20.72
N LEU A 22 -40.38 35.26 20.98
CA LEU A 22 -39.24 36.18 21.07
C LEU A 22 -38.32 35.86 22.25
N ALA A 23 -38.86 35.45 23.39
CA ALA A 23 -38.06 35.03 24.55
C ALA A 23 -37.29 33.72 24.28
N PHE A 24 -37.89 32.75 23.60
CA PHE A 24 -37.20 31.51 23.22
C PHE A 24 -36.11 31.74 22.15
N ALA A 25 -36.35 32.61 21.17
CA ALA A 25 -35.37 32.96 20.15
C ALA A 25 -34.17 33.74 20.74
N GLN A 26 -34.40 34.65 21.70
CA GLN A 26 -33.32 35.33 22.41
C GLN A 26 -32.51 34.36 23.30
N SER A 27 -33.18 33.40 23.95
CA SER A 27 -32.50 32.41 24.77
C SER A 27 -31.60 31.47 23.97
N SER A 28 -31.99 31.08 22.74
CA SER A 28 -31.13 30.23 21.89
C SER A 28 -29.92 31.00 21.37
N ASP A 29 -30.10 32.25 20.98
CA ASP A 29 -29.05 33.12 20.45
C ASP A 29 -27.99 33.49 21.52
N VAL A 30 -28.40 33.65 22.79
CA VAL A 30 -27.46 33.83 23.92
C VAL A 30 -26.68 32.55 24.22
N ALA A 31 -27.35 31.38 24.20
CA ALA A 31 -26.68 30.10 24.43
C ALA A 31 -25.69 29.76 23.30
N GLU A 32 -26.06 30.01 22.05
CA GLU A 32 -25.20 29.82 20.88
C GLU A 32 -23.98 30.75 20.93
N ASN A 33 -24.16 32.01 21.34
CA ASN A 33 -23.04 32.93 21.55
C ASN A 33 -22.09 32.43 22.66
N LEU A 34 -22.63 31.93 23.77
CA LEU A 34 -21.82 31.37 24.87
C LEU A 34 -21.02 30.15 24.41
N ASP A 35 -21.61 29.25 23.63
CA ASP A 35 -20.93 28.08 23.07
C ASP A 35 -19.86 28.48 22.05
N ALA A 36 -20.14 29.46 21.18
CA ALA A 36 -19.16 30.01 20.26
C ALA A 36 -17.96 30.61 21.02
N CYS A 37 -18.22 31.36 22.10
CA CYS A 37 -17.19 31.93 22.96
C CYS A 37 -16.39 30.87 23.72
N LYS A 38 -17.06 29.86 24.28
CA LYS A 38 -16.42 28.71 24.93
C LYS A 38 -15.61 27.88 23.96
N ALA A 39 -15.98 27.82 22.68
CA ALA A 39 -15.19 27.17 21.63
C ALA A 39 -14.06 28.06 21.08
N GLY A 40 -14.08 29.37 21.36
CA GLY A 40 -13.10 30.33 20.83
C GLY A 40 -13.31 30.65 19.35
N ARG A 41 -14.55 30.61 18.85
CA ARG A 41 -14.90 30.95 17.48
C ARG A 41 -14.96 32.47 17.29
N ASP A 42 -14.65 32.94 16.09
CA ASP A 42 -14.72 34.37 15.73
C ASP A 42 -16.14 34.95 15.80
N THR A 43 -17.17 34.09 15.80
CA THR A 43 -18.58 34.47 15.98
C THR A 43 -18.94 34.84 17.42
N CYS A 44 -18.00 34.75 18.37
CA CYS A 44 -18.19 35.15 19.76
C CYS A 44 -18.34 36.67 19.90
N ASP A 45 -19.52 37.13 20.32
CA ASP A 45 -19.74 38.51 20.74
C ASP A 45 -19.60 38.65 22.26
N ARG A 46 -18.47 39.21 22.68
CA ARG A 46 -18.14 39.42 24.10
C ARG A 46 -18.98 40.49 24.77
N SER A 47 -19.61 41.40 24.01
CA SER A 47 -20.43 42.48 24.58
C SER A 47 -21.73 41.97 25.20
N ARG A 48 -22.10 40.72 24.89
CA ARG A 48 -23.34 40.06 25.31
C ARG A 48 -23.17 39.14 26.53
N LEU A 49 -21.99 39.11 27.14
CA LEU A 49 -21.67 38.19 28.24
C LEU A 49 -21.94 38.81 29.61
N THR A 50 -22.47 37.99 30.51
CA THR A 50 -22.47 38.29 31.95
C THR A 50 -21.07 38.12 32.56
N PRO A 51 -20.80 38.72 33.73
CA PRO A 51 -19.52 38.53 34.42
C PRO A 51 -19.17 37.06 34.72
N SER A 52 -20.17 36.24 35.07
CA SER A 52 -19.98 34.80 35.31
C SER A 52 -19.64 34.05 34.01
N GLU A 53 -20.33 34.34 32.91
CA GLU A 53 -20.04 33.74 31.61
C GLU A 53 -18.65 34.14 31.09
N ALA A 54 -18.24 35.40 31.31
CA ALA A 54 -16.89 35.86 30.98
C ALA A 54 -15.81 35.06 31.74
N THR A 55 -16.07 34.69 32.99
CA THR A 55 -15.16 33.85 33.80
C THR A 55 -15.08 32.43 33.24
N ASP A 56 -16.22 31.82 32.91
CA ASP A 56 -16.28 30.48 32.31
C ASP A 56 -15.56 30.42 30.96
N ILE A 57 -15.71 31.46 30.13
CA ILE A 57 -15.03 31.56 28.84
C ILE A 57 -13.52 31.71 29.02
N ALA A 58 -13.07 32.48 30.03
CA ALA A 58 -11.65 32.59 30.35
C ALA A 58 -11.05 31.23 30.76
N LEU A 59 -11.77 30.45 31.58
CA LEU A 59 -11.37 29.08 31.93
C LEU A 59 -11.32 28.15 30.71
N ALA A 60 -12.33 28.22 29.83
CA ALA A 60 -12.34 27.43 28.59
C ALA A 60 -11.17 27.81 27.66
N ALA A 61 -10.87 29.12 27.53
CA ALA A 61 -9.75 29.61 26.74
C ALA A 61 -8.40 29.16 27.31
N HIS A 62 -8.24 29.23 28.63
CA HIS A 62 -7.07 28.72 29.34
C HIS A 62 -6.89 27.21 29.14
N SER A 63 -7.97 26.44 29.25
CA SER A 63 -7.97 24.99 29.00
C SER A 63 -7.53 24.65 27.58
N ARG A 64 -8.06 25.35 26.56
CA ARG A 64 -7.62 25.16 25.16
C ARG A 64 -6.14 25.51 24.99
N ASN A 65 -5.68 26.62 25.57
CA ASN A 65 -4.28 27.02 25.53
C ASN A 65 -3.36 25.94 26.13
N LEU A 66 -3.74 25.40 27.30
CA LEU A 66 -3.01 24.32 27.95
C LEU A 66 -2.97 23.05 27.08
N VAL A 67 -4.09 22.65 26.46
CA VAL A 67 -4.15 21.48 25.56
C VAL A 67 -3.27 21.68 24.34
N ASN A 68 -3.34 22.85 23.70
CA ASN A 68 -2.49 23.19 22.56
C ASN A 68 -1.01 23.09 22.95
N CYS A 69 -0.62 23.73 24.06
CA CYS A 69 0.74 23.65 24.57
C CYS A 69 1.18 22.21 24.85
N ARG A 70 0.35 21.41 25.52
CA ARG A 70 0.70 20.01 25.85
C ARG A 70 0.86 19.15 24.62
N ASN A 71 0.17 19.44 23.52
CA ASN A 71 0.28 18.70 22.27
C ASN A 71 1.25 19.32 21.26
N GLY A 72 1.88 20.46 21.58
CA GLY A 72 2.77 21.17 20.66
C GLY A 72 2.04 21.84 19.49
N TYR A 73 0.76 22.18 19.65
CA TYR A 73 -0.02 22.90 18.65
C TYR A 73 0.03 24.41 18.84
N ASP A 74 0.05 25.14 17.73
CA ASP A 74 -0.10 26.59 17.71
C ASP A 74 -1.59 27.00 17.60
N PRO A 75 -2.02 28.08 18.28
CA PRO A 75 -1.24 28.89 19.19
C PRO A 75 -1.10 28.26 20.59
N CYS A 76 0.11 28.33 21.15
CA CYS A 76 0.41 28.04 22.56
C CYS A 76 1.02 29.29 23.23
N ASP A 77 0.22 29.98 24.04
CA ASP A 77 0.66 31.14 24.81
C ASP A 77 1.12 30.71 26.21
N ARG A 78 2.43 30.49 26.34
CA ARG A 78 3.05 30.04 27.59
C ARG A 78 2.95 31.06 28.73
N SER A 79 2.76 32.34 28.41
CA SER A 79 2.66 33.41 29.42
C SER A 79 1.38 33.33 30.26
N LYS A 80 0.37 32.58 29.77
CA LYS A 80 -0.92 32.40 30.45
C LYS A 80 -0.98 31.15 31.33
N LEU A 81 0.07 30.34 31.36
CA LEU A 81 0.11 29.14 32.17
C LEU A 81 0.40 29.47 33.64
N THR A 82 -0.25 28.72 34.53
CA THR A 82 0.13 28.71 35.95
C THR A 82 1.50 28.04 36.13
N GLU A 83 2.12 28.25 37.29
CA GLU A 83 3.40 27.60 37.61
C GLU A 83 3.33 26.07 37.55
N PRO A 84 2.32 25.38 38.14
CA PRO A 84 2.18 23.93 38.00
C PRO A 84 2.01 23.47 36.54
N GLU A 85 1.24 24.21 35.73
CA GLU A 85 1.06 23.89 34.31
C GLU A 85 2.34 24.08 33.51
N THR A 86 3.13 25.11 33.82
CA THR A 86 4.43 25.36 33.20
C THR A 86 5.40 24.22 33.51
N ILE A 87 5.45 23.76 34.76
CA ILE A 87 6.27 22.61 35.17
C ILE A 87 5.82 21.34 34.44
N ALA A 88 4.51 21.06 34.43
CA ALA A 88 3.96 19.89 33.74
C ALA A 88 4.24 19.91 32.23
N LEU A 89 4.17 21.09 31.61
CA LEU A 89 4.51 21.27 30.20
C LEU A 89 6.00 21.04 29.93
N ALA A 90 6.89 21.55 30.79
CA ALA A 90 8.33 21.32 30.66
C ALA A 90 8.68 19.83 30.74
N VAL A 91 8.02 19.08 31.62
CA VAL A 91 8.17 17.61 31.70
C VAL A 91 7.70 16.94 30.41
N ALA A 92 6.53 17.33 29.88
CA ALA A 92 6.01 16.76 28.64
C ALA A 92 6.90 17.07 27.42
N ASP A 93 7.43 18.29 27.33
CA ASP A 93 8.40 18.70 26.30
C ASP A 93 9.68 17.88 26.38
N HIS A 94 10.21 17.68 27.59
CA HIS A 94 11.41 16.88 27.81
C HIS A 94 11.19 15.43 27.41
N GLN A 95 10.06 14.84 27.82
CA GLN A 95 9.68 13.47 27.45
C GLN A 95 9.57 13.31 25.92
N ARG A 96 8.94 14.26 25.22
CA ARG A 96 8.91 14.26 23.75
C ARG A 96 10.30 14.33 23.15
N ASN A 97 11.16 15.21 23.65
CA ASN A 97 12.53 15.31 23.16
C ASN A 97 13.30 14.00 23.35
N VAL A 98 13.14 13.32 24.49
CA VAL A 98 13.74 12.01 24.73
C VAL A 98 13.21 10.96 23.75
N SER A 99 11.90 10.92 23.50
CA SER A 99 11.30 10.04 22.49
C SER A 99 11.83 10.33 21.09
N ASP A 100 11.78 11.58 20.65
CA ASP A 100 12.28 12.01 19.34
C ASP A 100 13.75 11.61 19.14
N CYS A 101 14.59 11.83 20.15
CA CYS A 101 15.99 11.41 20.12
C CYS A 101 16.15 9.89 20.07
N THR A 102 15.39 9.18 20.89
CA THR A 102 15.40 7.72 20.93
C THR A 102 14.97 7.15 19.59
N ASP A 103 14.01 7.76 18.89
CA ASP A 103 13.50 7.30 17.59
C ASP A 103 14.33 7.80 16.41
N GLY A 104 15.26 8.73 16.64
CA GLY A 104 16.14 9.31 15.60
C GLY A 104 15.46 10.38 14.75
N MET A 105 14.45 11.06 15.29
CA MET A 105 13.73 12.15 14.63
C MET A 105 14.60 13.41 14.53
N GLN A 106 14.42 14.19 13.47
CA GLN A 106 15.14 15.46 13.27
C GLN A 106 14.79 16.54 14.31
N SER A 107 13.63 16.42 14.96
CA SER A 107 13.19 17.31 16.04
C SER A 107 13.95 17.12 17.36
N CYS A 108 14.73 16.04 17.48
CA CYS A 108 15.57 15.77 18.64
C CYS A 108 16.55 16.93 18.91
N ASN A 109 16.59 17.38 20.15
CA ASN A 109 17.63 18.25 20.67
C ASN A 109 18.47 17.51 21.73
N PRO A 110 19.65 16.99 21.36
CA PRO A 110 20.50 16.22 22.27
C PRO A 110 21.02 17.01 23.48
N SER A 111 21.11 18.35 23.38
CA SER A 111 21.65 19.17 24.47
C SER A 111 20.73 19.26 25.69
N LYS A 112 19.47 18.85 25.53
CA LYS A 112 18.47 18.78 26.62
C LYS A 112 18.45 17.44 27.34
N LEU A 113 19.20 16.44 26.87
CA LEU A 113 19.20 15.11 27.47
C LEU A 113 20.06 15.08 28.74
N THR A 114 19.60 14.33 29.73
CA THR A 114 20.45 13.85 30.82
C THR A 114 21.47 12.84 30.31
N SER A 115 22.51 12.58 31.10
CA SER A 115 23.53 11.58 30.73
C SER A 115 22.92 10.21 30.45
N SER A 116 22.00 9.73 31.30
CA SER A 116 21.35 8.42 31.08
C SER A 116 20.50 8.38 29.82
N GLU A 117 19.78 9.47 29.50
CA GLU A 117 18.99 9.57 28.27
C GLU A 117 19.87 9.61 27.03
N ALA A 118 21.02 10.31 27.08
CA ALA A 118 21.98 10.32 25.98
C ALA A 118 22.60 8.93 25.73
N HIS A 119 22.87 8.16 26.79
CA HIS A 119 23.32 6.77 26.65
C HIS A 119 22.23 5.88 26.03
N ALA A 120 20.96 6.06 26.44
CA ALA A 120 19.84 5.32 25.86
C ALA A 120 19.64 5.67 24.37
N MET A 121 19.73 6.95 24.01
CA MET A 121 19.69 7.42 22.63
C MET A 121 20.80 6.77 21.79
N ALA A 122 22.04 6.76 22.28
CA ALA A 122 23.17 6.15 21.57
C ALA A 122 22.99 4.63 21.38
N ALA A 123 22.44 3.93 22.37
CA ALA A 123 22.11 2.52 22.26
C ALA A 123 21.02 2.27 21.20
N ALA A 124 19.98 3.11 21.17
CA ALA A 124 18.92 3.04 20.17
C ALA A 124 19.43 3.33 18.75
N GLU A 125 20.30 4.33 18.58
CA GLU A 125 20.97 4.62 17.29
C GLU A 125 21.77 3.41 16.81
N ARG A 126 22.59 2.82 17.69
CA ARG A 126 23.37 1.62 17.38
C ARG A 126 22.49 0.45 16.98
N GLN A 127 21.38 0.23 17.68
CA GLN A 127 20.43 -0.84 17.37
C GLN A 127 19.76 -0.64 16.01
N ARG A 128 19.35 0.59 15.67
CA ARG A 128 18.81 0.91 14.35
C ARG A 128 19.85 0.68 13.25
N ASN A 129 21.08 1.14 13.46
CA ASN A 129 22.17 0.95 12.51
C ASN A 129 22.47 -0.54 12.27
N LEU A 130 22.53 -1.34 13.34
CA LEU A 130 22.69 -2.79 13.26
C LEU A 130 21.57 -3.45 12.48
N THR A 131 20.31 -3.06 12.75
CA THR A 131 19.12 -3.59 12.08
C THR A 131 19.16 -3.26 10.59
N ALA A 132 19.40 -1.99 10.24
CA ALA A 132 19.56 -1.55 8.86
C ALA A 132 20.68 -2.30 8.14
N CYS A 133 21.83 -2.53 8.78
CA CYS A 133 22.90 -3.33 8.21
C CYS A 133 22.52 -4.81 8.00
N LYS A 134 21.73 -5.41 8.91
CA LYS A 134 21.28 -6.81 8.78
C LYS A 134 20.28 -6.96 7.64
N GLU A 135 19.27 -6.09 7.59
CA GLU A 135 18.22 -6.11 6.55
C GLU A 135 18.75 -5.66 5.19
N GLY A 136 19.78 -4.80 5.19
CA GLY A 136 20.38 -4.17 4.01
C GLY A 136 19.42 -3.26 3.25
N TRP A 137 18.46 -2.70 3.97
CA TRP A 137 17.54 -1.69 3.47
C TRP A 137 17.93 -0.36 4.11
N GLY A 138 18.07 0.68 3.28
CA GLY A 138 18.53 1.99 3.74
C GLY A 138 20.04 2.07 3.99
N ALA A 139 20.48 3.23 4.48
CA ALA A 139 21.88 3.47 4.78
C ALA A 139 22.26 2.81 6.12
N CYS A 140 23.45 2.21 6.16
CA CYS A 140 24.01 1.65 7.38
C CYS A 140 25.51 1.96 7.44
N ASP A 141 26.00 2.34 8.62
CA ASP A 141 27.40 2.66 8.87
C ASP A 141 28.09 1.49 9.56
N ARG A 142 28.85 0.71 8.78
CA ARG A 142 29.59 -0.45 9.28
C ARG A 142 30.75 -0.06 10.20
N ALA A 143 31.25 1.18 10.13
CA ALA A 143 32.36 1.62 10.97
C ALA A 143 31.94 1.79 12.44
N LYS A 144 30.64 1.96 12.71
CA LYS A 144 30.07 2.06 14.06
C LYS A 144 29.78 0.71 14.73
N LEU A 145 29.96 -0.40 14.02
CA LEU A 145 29.68 -1.73 14.55
C LEU A 145 30.86 -2.30 15.33
N SER A 146 30.57 -3.05 16.39
CA SER A 146 31.57 -3.92 17.00
C SER A 146 31.93 -5.08 16.06
N ARG A 147 33.00 -5.79 16.42
CA ARG A 147 33.38 -7.03 15.73
C ARG A 147 32.28 -8.08 15.76
N SER A 148 31.59 -8.26 16.90
CA SER A 148 30.50 -9.23 17.01
C SER A 148 29.30 -8.83 16.16
N GLU A 149 28.92 -7.54 16.17
CA GLU A 149 27.84 -7.02 15.34
C GLU A 149 28.15 -7.12 13.84
N THR A 150 29.41 -6.89 13.47
CA THR A 150 29.86 -7.07 12.08
C THR A 150 29.70 -8.52 11.63
N GLU A 151 30.03 -9.48 12.48
CA GLU A 151 29.84 -10.90 12.18
C GLU A 151 28.36 -11.26 12.05
N ASP A 152 27.53 -10.81 12.98
CA ASP A 152 26.08 -11.00 12.90
C ASP A 152 25.49 -10.41 11.60
N VAL A 153 25.94 -9.22 11.19
CA VAL A 153 25.55 -8.60 9.93
C VAL A 153 25.99 -9.46 8.76
N ASN A 154 27.23 -9.96 8.74
CA ASN A 154 27.71 -10.82 7.66
C ASN A 154 26.89 -12.11 7.54
N ILE A 155 26.51 -12.71 8.67
CA ILE A 155 25.64 -13.88 8.71
C ILE A 155 24.26 -13.53 8.11
N ALA A 156 23.62 -12.46 8.58
CA ALA A 156 22.31 -12.03 8.10
C ALA A 156 22.32 -11.70 6.60
N ARG A 157 23.34 -10.95 6.13
CA ARG A 157 23.50 -10.59 4.72
C ARG A 157 23.70 -11.82 3.84
N ARG A 158 24.49 -12.80 4.29
CA ARG A 158 24.68 -14.06 3.56
C ARG A 158 23.41 -14.90 3.51
N GLN A 159 22.62 -14.92 4.59
CA GLN A 159 21.32 -15.61 4.59
C GLN A 159 20.33 -14.96 3.62
N LEU A 160 20.26 -13.62 3.59
CA LEU A 160 19.44 -12.89 2.63
C LEU A 160 19.88 -13.17 1.18
N ASN A 161 21.19 -13.11 0.90
CA ASN A 161 21.71 -13.44 -0.41
C ASN A 161 21.39 -14.89 -0.84
N ALA A 162 21.49 -15.86 0.07
CA ALA A 162 21.09 -17.24 -0.20
C ALA A 162 19.60 -17.34 -0.54
N SER A 163 18.74 -16.65 0.23
CA SER A 163 17.29 -16.59 -0.04
C SER A 163 16.98 -15.93 -1.39
N ASP A 164 17.68 -14.85 -1.74
CA ASP A 164 17.55 -14.19 -3.03
C ASP A 164 17.88 -15.15 -4.19
N CYS A 165 19.01 -15.86 -4.10
CA CYS A 165 19.39 -16.91 -5.04
C CYS A 165 18.36 -18.05 -5.14
N GLU A 166 17.89 -18.56 -4.00
CA GLU A 166 16.91 -19.64 -3.90
C GLU A 166 15.54 -19.25 -4.45
N ASN A 167 15.15 -17.98 -4.39
CA ASN A 167 13.89 -17.48 -4.94
C ASN A 167 14.03 -16.94 -6.37
N GLY A 168 15.26 -16.73 -6.85
CA GLY A 168 15.50 -16.06 -8.13
C GLY A 168 15.16 -14.58 -8.10
N ALA A 169 15.28 -13.95 -6.93
CA ALA A 169 15.08 -12.53 -6.71
C ALA A 169 16.43 -11.84 -6.46
N GLY A 170 16.47 -10.50 -6.59
CA GLY A 170 17.65 -9.71 -6.23
C GLY A 170 18.90 -9.96 -7.11
N LEU A 171 20.04 -9.47 -6.62
CA LEU A 171 21.36 -9.70 -7.21
C LEU A 171 22.02 -10.85 -6.45
N CYS A 172 21.69 -12.08 -6.85
CA CYS A 172 22.31 -13.29 -6.29
C CYS A 172 23.83 -13.28 -6.50
N ASP A 173 24.61 -13.17 -5.42
CA ASP A 173 26.07 -13.24 -5.43
C ASP A 173 26.57 -14.58 -4.88
N HIS A 174 26.85 -15.52 -5.78
CA HIS A 174 27.36 -16.84 -5.43
C HIS A 174 28.69 -16.82 -4.66
N ALA A 175 29.50 -15.75 -4.78
CA ALA A 175 30.78 -15.66 -4.10
C ALA A 175 30.66 -15.50 -2.58
N GLN A 176 29.50 -15.07 -2.10
CA GLN A 176 29.22 -14.84 -0.67
C GLN A 176 28.58 -16.04 0.03
N LEU A 177 28.26 -17.10 -0.72
CA LEU A 177 27.55 -18.27 -0.20
C LEU A 177 28.50 -19.27 0.46
N THR A 178 28.01 -19.98 1.47
CA THR A 178 28.71 -21.17 1.97
C THR A 178 28.55 -22.34 1.00
N PRO A 179 29.42 -23.38 1.08
CA PRO A 179 29.27 -24.57 0.26
C PRO A 179 27.92 -25.29 0.40
N SER A 180 27.24 -25.19 1.55
CA SER A 180 25.89 -25.73 1.69
C SER A 180 24.87 -24.88 0.94
N GLN A 181 24.92 -23.56 1.12
CA GLN A 181 24.02 -22.63 0.44
C GLN A 181 24.19 -22.69 -1.09
N ILE A 182 25.41 -22.88 -1.60
CA ILE A 182 25.64 -23.08 -3.05
C ILE A 182 24.88 -24.31 -3.56
N ARG A 183 24.87 -25.42 -2.82
CA ARG A 183 24.13 -26.62 -3.24
C ARG A 183 22.64 -26.36 -3.28
N ASP A 184 22.10 -25.73 -2.24
CA ASP A 184 20.67 -25.48 -2.09
C ASP A 184 20.18 -24.48 -3.15
N THR A 185 20.91 -23.38 -3.35
CA THR A 185 20.65 -22.39 -4.41
C THR A 185 20.75 -22.98 -5.81
N THR A 186 21.78 -23.78 -6.10
CA THR A 186 21.93 -24.46 -7.40
C THR A 186 20.77 -25.41 -7.67
N ALA A 187 20.32 -26.15 -6.66
CA ALA A 187 19.16 -27.04 -6.79
C ALA A 187 17.87 -26.24 -7.10
N ALA A 188 17.65 -25.12 -6.40
CA ALA A 188 16.51 -24.24 -6.63
C ALA A 188 16.55 -23.58 -8.02
N GLU A 189 17.72 -23.12 -8.46
CA GLU A 189 17.94 -22.57 -9.81
C GLU A 189 17.65 -23.61 -10.91
N LEU A 190 18.17 -24.83 -10.75
CA LEU A 190 17.93 -25.94 -11.68
C LEU A 190 16.43 -26.29 -11.75
N GLN A 191 15.75 -26.31 -10.59
CA GLN A 191 14.33 -26.56 -10.52
C GLN A 191 13.51 -25.48 -11.24
N ARG A 192 13.80 -24.19 -10.99
CA ARG A 192 13.14 -23.08 -11.69
C ARG A 192 13.38 -23.16 -13.20
N ASN A 193 14.61 -23.42 -13.62
CA ASN A 193 14.92 -23.55 -15.04
C ASN A 193 14.10 -24.68 -15.69
N ALA A 194 14.03 -25.84 -15.03
CA ALA A 194 13.20 -26.95 -15.53
C ALA A 194 11.71 -26.58 -15.60
N GLN A 195 11.19 -25.78 -14.65
CA GLN A 195 9.82 -25.28 -14.70
C GLN A 195 9.61 -24.28 -15.86
N ASN A 196 10.53 -23.34 -16.07
CA ASN A 196 10.48 -22.42 -17.20
C ASN A 196 10.41 -23.18 -18.53
N CYS A 197 11.28 -24.18 -18.69
CA CYS A 197 11.32 -25.05 -19.88
C CYS A 197 10.04 -25.90 -20.03
N ALA A 198 9.54 -26.48 -18.93
CA ALA A 198 8.30 -27.23 -18.94
C ALA A 198 7.09 -26.36 -19.31
N ASN A 199 7.10 -25.06 -19.00
CA ASN A 199 6.03 -24.12 -19.36
C ASN A 199 6.25 -23.40 -20.69
N GLY A 200 7.45 -23.50 -21.27
CA GLY A 200 7.81 -22.80 -22.51
C GLY A 200 8.03 -21.30 -22.32
N TRP A 201 8.56 -20.90 -21.16
CA TRP A 201 8.94 -19.51 -20.89
C TRP A 201 10.32 -19.18 -21.44
N ASP A 202 10.55 -17.94 -21.85
CA ASP A 202 11.78 -17.48 -22.49
C ASP A 202 13.02 -17.59 -21.59
N GLN A 203 12.84 -17.67 -20.26
CA GLN A 203 13.91 -17.89 -19.30
C GLN A 203 14.34 -19.37 -19.19
N CYS A 204 13.91 -20.22 -20.12
CA CYS A 204 14.41 -21.58 -20.24
C CYS A 204 15.83 -21.60 -20.84
N ASP A 205 16.77 -22.15 -20.08
CA ASP A 205 18.13 -22.44 -20.54
C ASP A 205 18.31 -23.96 -20.67
N HIS A 206 18.23 -24.46 -21.90
CA HIS A 206 18.40 -25.89 -22.18
C HIS A 206 19.78 -26.43 -21.80
N SER A 207 20.82 -25.59 -21.77
CA SER A 207 22.19 -26.01 -21.46
C SER A 207 22.35 -26.42 -20.00
N LYS A 208 21.44 -25.96 -19.14
CA LYS A 208 21.43 -26.24 -17.70
C LYS A 208 20.56 -27.42 -17.30
N LEU A 209 19.85 -28.05 -18.25
CA LEU A 209 18.98 -29.18 -17.94
C LEU A 209 19.81 -30.46 -17.74
N THR A 210 19.44 -31.24 -16.74
CA THR A 210 19.85 -32.65 -16.67
C THR A 210 19.26 -33.44 -17.84
N GLN A 211 19.86 -34.60 -18.15
CA GLN A 211 19.36 -35.44 -19.24
C GLN A 211 17.87 -35.84 -19.07
N GLN A 212 17.43 -36.09 -17.83
CA GLN A 212 16.03 -36.41 -17.54
C GLN A 212 15.13 -35.19 -17.77
N GLN A 213 15.53 -34.00 -17.30
CA GLN A 213 14.77 -32.77 -17.51
C GLN A 213 14.71 -32.37 -18.98
N ALA A 214 15.78 -32.58 -19.74
CA ALA A 214 15.80 -32.33 -21.18
C ALA A 214 14.78 -33.22 -21.92
N LYS A 215 14.69 -34.51 -21.58
CA LYS A 215 13.66 -35.41 -22.15
C LYS A 215 12.24 -34.95 -21.81
N GLN A 216 11.99 -34.57 -20.56
CA GLN A 216 10.68 -34.06 -20.14
C GLN A 216 10.31 -32.73 -20.83
N THR A 217 11.31 -31.86 -21.00
CA THR A 217 11.15 -30.57 -21.70
C THR A 217 10.79 -30.82 -23.17
N ALA A 218 11.56 -31.65 -23.87
CA ALA A 218 11.30 -31.98 -25.27
C ALA A 218 9.88 -32.57 -25.47
N TYR A 219 9.44 -33.42 -24.54
CA TYR A 219 8.07 -33.94 -24.55
C TYR A 219 7.03 -32.82 -24.41
N SER A 220 7.22 -31.92 -23.43
CA SER A 220 6.29 -30.82 -23.16
C SER A 220 6.24 -29.81 -24.32
N GLU A 221 7.39 -29.51 -24.93
CA GLU A 221 7.51 -28.68 -26.12
C GLU A 221 6.80 -29.29 -27.33
N HIS A 222 7.01 -30.59 -27.56
CA HIS A 222 6.33 -31.32 -28.62
C HIS A 222 4.81 -31.28 -28.45
N GLN A 223 4.31 -31.47 -27.23
CA GLN A 223 2.88 -31.38 -26.93
C GLN A 223 2.31 -29.97 -27.17
N ARG A 224 3.05 -28.92 -26.79
CA ARG A 224 2.66 -27.53 -27.07
C ARG A 224 2.63 -27.25 -28.56
N ASN A 225 3.65 -27.69 -29.30
CA ASN A 225 3.69 -27.56 -30.75
C ASN A 225 2.50 -28.26 -31.42
N PHE A 226 2.23 -29.51 -31.05
CA PHE A 226 1.08 -30.23 -31.59
C PHE A 226 -0.25 -29.55 -31.26
N SER A 227 -0.38 -28.97 -30.06
CA SER A 227 -1.58 -28.21 -29.68
C SER A 227 -1.70 -26.91 -30.49
N ALA A 228 -0.61 -26.16 -30.64
CA ALA A 228 -0.55 -24.98 -31.48
C ALA A 228 -1.00 -25.28 -32.93
N CYS A 229 -0.50 -26.37 -33.50
CA CYS A 229 -0.91 -26.82 -34.82
C CYS A 229 -2.41 -27.18 -34.88
N LYS A 230 -2.93 -27.89 -33.86
CA LYS A 230 -4.35 -28.27 -33.83
C LYS A 230 -5.27 -27.07 -33.73
N ASP A 231 -4.82 -26.00 -33.10
CA ASP A 231 -5.60 -24.77 -32.93
C ASP A 231 -5.36 -23.78 -34.08
N GLY A 232 -4.36 -24.04 -34.94
CA GLY A 232 -4.04 -23.21 -36.11
C GLY A 232 -3.24 -21.96 -35.75
N HIS A 233 -2.47 -21.99 -34.65
CA HIS A 233 -1.59 -20.90 -34.26
C HIS A 233 -0.37 -20.80 -35.20
N GLU A 234 0.05 -19.57 -35.49
CA GLU A 234 1.18 -19.26 -36.39
C GLU A 234 2.54 -19.80 -35.91
N ASN A 235 2.67 -20.06 -34.61
CA ASN A 235 3.88 -20.62 -34.01
C ASN A 235 3.98 -22.15 -34.12
N CYS A 236 3.03 -22.81 -34.82
CA CYS A 236 3.11 -24.23 -35.15
C CYS A 236 4.29 -24.51 -36.09
N ASP A 237 5.13 -25.46 -35.70
CA ASP A 237 6.18 -26.04 -36.53
C ASP A 237 5.78 -27.45 -36.99
N TYR A 238 5.33 -27.55 -38.24
CA TYR A 238 4.92 -28.83 -38.82
C TYR A 238 6.08 -29.83 -38.96
N ALA A 239 7.32 -29.38 -39.03
CA ALA A 239 8.48 -30.27 -39.17
C ALA A 239 8.76 -31.08 -37.90
N LYS A 240 8.22 -30.65 -36.76
CA LYS A 240 8.35 -31.33 -35.47
C LYS A 240 7.26 -32.38 -35.21
N LEU A 241 6.30 -32.54 -36.11
CA LEU A 241 5.19 -33.49 -35.93
C LEU A 241 5.62 -34.92 -36.28
N THR A 242 5.09 -35.89 -35.53
CA THR A 242 5.14 -37.29 -35.94
C THR A 242 4.19 -37.53 -37.11
N ALA A 243 4.40 -38.62 -37.87
CA ALA A 243 3.54 -38.97 -39.00
C ALA A 243 2.06 -39.13 -38.59
N THR A 244 1.80 -39.68 -37.40
CA THR A 244 0.43 -39.84 -36.87
C THR A 244 -0.21 -38.50 -36.52
N GLU A 245 0.55 -37.59 -35.93
CA GLU A 245 0.08 -36.23 -35.61
C GLU A 245 -0.18 -35.42 -36.87
N ALA A 246 0.70 -35.51 -37.88
CA ALA A 246 0.52 -34.86 -39.17
C ALA A 246 -0.75 -35.34 -39.88
N LYS A 247 -1.05 -36.65 -39.82
CA LYS A 247 -2.32 -37.19 -40.33
C LYS A 247 -3.52 -36.61 -39.59
N THR A 248 -3.46 -36.59 -38.26
CA THR A 248 -4.52 -36.00 -37.42
C THR A 248 -4.76 -34.52 -37.75
N LEU A 249 -3.67 -33.79 -38.04
CA LEU A 249 -3.72 -32.39 -38.43
C LEU A 249 -4.28 -32.17 -39.82
N SER A 250 -4.02 -33.06 -40.78
CA SER A 250 -4.62 -32.96 -42.11
C SER A 250 -6.14 -32.89 -42.04
N ASP A 251 -6.77 -33.70 -41.16
CA ASP A 251 -8.22 -33.68 -40.97
C ASP A 251 -8.71 -32.36 -40.32
N ALA A 252 -7.93 -31.81 -39.38
CA ALA A 252 -8.23 -30.52 -38.76
C ALA A 252 -8.08 -29.34 -39.74
N GLU A 253 -7.02 -29.35 -40.56
CA GLU A 253 -6.80 -28.34 -41.59
C GLU A 253 -7.85 -28.40 -42.68
N HIS A 254 -8.24 -29.61 -43.10
CA HIS A 254 -9.33 -29.80 -44.06
C HIS A 254 -10.62 -29.16 -43.57
N LYS A 255 -10.99 -29.40 -42.29
CA LYS A 255 -12.15 -28.78 -41.66
C LYS A 255 -12.05 -27.25 -41.59
N ARG A 256 -10.87 -26.71 -41.25
CA ARG A 256 -10.62 -25.26 -41.23
C ARG A 256 -10.79 -24.65 -42.62
N ASN A 257 -10.18 -25.27 -43.64
CA ASN A 257 -10.26 -24.85 -45.03
C ASN A 257 -11.72 -24.84 -45.51
N TYR A 258 -12.45 -25.93 -45.28
CA TYR A 258 -13.86 -26.01 -45.64
C TYR A 258 -14.72 -24.95 -44.94
N ALA A 259 -14.50 -24.72 -43.64
CA ALA A 259 -15.20 -23.67 -42.89
C ALA A 259 -14.88 -22.25 -43.41
N ALA A 260 -13.62 -21.96 -43.76
CA ALA A 260 -13.23 -20.69 -44.36
C ALA A 260 -13.90 -20.48 -45.73
N CYS A 261 -13.91 -21.53 -46.57
CA CYS A 261 -14.58 -21.51 -47.87
C CYS A 261 -16.10 -21.30 -47.75
N LEU A 262 -16.75 -21.92 -46.75
CA LEU A 262 -18.18 -21.74 -46.50
C LEU A 262 -18.54 -20.32 -46.04
N LYS A 263 -17.69 -19.69 -45.23
CA LYS A 263 -17.96 -18.36 -44.66
C LYS A 263 -17.47 -17.20 -45.53
N GLY A 264 -16.65 -17.47 -46.55
CA GLY A 264 -16.14 -16.46 -47.47
C GLY A 264 -15.12 -15.48 -46.87
N TYR A 265 -14.48 -15.82 -45.76
CA TYR A 265 -13.42 -15.01 -45.16
C TYR A 265 -12.22 -15.88 -44.71
N GLY A 266 -11.02 -15.29 -44.75
CA GLY A 266 -9.76 -16.00 -44.48
C GLY A 266 -9.19 -16.70 -45.72
N TYR A 267 -8.25 -17.61 -45.50
CA TYR A 267 -7.65 -18.42 -46.57
C TYR A 267 -8.56 -19.62 -46.89
N CYS A 268 -9.05 -19.69 -48.13
CA CYS A 268 -9.75 -20.84 -48.69
C CYS A 268 -8.94 -21.35 -49.88
N ASP A 269 -8.57 -22.63 -49.85
CA ASP A 269 -7.97 -23.36 -50.95
C ASP A 269 -8.99 -24.37 -51.51
N PRO A 270 -9.66 -24.04 -52.63
CA PRO A 270 -10.64 -24.93 -53.25
C PRO A 270 -10.06 -26.26 -53.71
N SER A 271 -8.74 -26.33 -53.98
CA SER A 271 -8.09 -27.57 -54.44
C SER A 271 -8.05 -28.66 -53.37
N ARG A 272 -8.22 -28.27 -52.10
CA ARG A 272 -8.20 -29.17 -50.95
C ARG A 272 -9.60 -29.61 -50.51
N LEU A 273 -10.66 -29.20 -51.21
CA LEU A 273 -12.02 -29.62 -50.92
C LEU A 273 -12.34 -30.98 -51.54
N THR A 274 -13.18 -31.77 -50.88
CA THR A 274 -13.84 -32.90 -51.53
C THR A 274 -14.84 -32.39 -52.58
N VAL A 275 -15.21 -33.27 -53.51
CA VAL A 275 -16.17 -32.93 -54.57
C VAL A 275 -17.52 -32.50 -53.97
N GLU A 276 -17.95 -33.16 -52.90
CA GLU A 276 -19.19 -32.87 -52.18
C GLU A 276 -19.15 -31.50 -51.47
N GLU A 277 -18.04 -31.19 -50.79
CA GLU A 277 -17.84 -29.90 -50.12
C GLU A 277 -17.83 -28.74 -51.12
N ALA A 278 -17.13 -28.90 -52.25
CA ALA A 278 -17.08 -27.91 -53.31
C ALA A 278 -18.47 -27.60 -53.88
N ARG A 279 -19.31 -28.62 -54.12
CA ARG A 279 -20.71 -28.43 -54.55
C ARG A 279 -21.54 -27.67 -53.52
N THR A 280 -21.32 -27.94 -52.23
CA THR A 280 -22.06 -27.30 -51.14
C THR A 280 -21.77 -25.79 -51.07
N ILE A 281 -20.52 -25.38 -51.26
CA ILE A 281 -20.15 -23.96 -51.29
C ILE A 281 -20.75 -23.24 -52.51
N HIS A 282 -20.77 -23.89 -53.68
CA HIS A 282 -21.33 -23.31 -54.92
C HIS A 282 -22.86 -23.14 -54.90
N THR A 283 -23.56 -23.86 -54.01
CA THR A 283 -25.03 -23.81 -53.91
C THR A 283 -25.53 -22.89 -52.79
N GLY A 284 -24.65 -22.42 -51.91
CA GLY A 284 -24.97 -21.56 -50.77
C GLY A 284 -24.58 -20.08 -50.92
N ASN A 285 -23.91 -19.69 -52.02
CA ASN A 285 -23.59 -18.29 -52.38
C ASN A 285 -24.57 -17.74 -53.42
#